data_AF-A0A2S6NIR9-F1
#
_entry.id   AF-A0A2S6NIR9-F1
#
_cell.length_a   1.000
_cell.length_b   1.000
_cell.length_c   1.000
_cell.angle_alpha   90.00
_cell.angle_beta   90.00
_cell.angle_gamma   90.00
#
_symmetry.space_group_name_H-M   'P 1'
#
loop_
_entity.id
_entity.type
_entity.pdbx_description
1 polymer ?
#
loop_
_entity_poly.entity_id
_entity_poly.type
_entity_poly.pdbx_seq_one_letter_code
_entity_poly.pdbx_strand_id
1 'polypeptide(L)'
;MIDVWAAVPVKAFTGAKSRTSSVLTPEQREILAAAMLEDVLAALAGSTLLAGILVNTVDPVAANLAVRYGARVVTEGALDGHTGAVNGMARVLAAEGKGALLTVPGDIPRVTSAEIDAVVASCLSAPSFTIVPAHDELGSNAVLCAPPFSVPLRFGDDSYFPHLMAARAKGIEPTIVRLPGIGLDIDHPVDLRAFVAGRPRMPTRTLALLERFGF
;
A
#
# COMPACT_ATOMS: atom_id res chain seq x y z
N MET A 1 -18.00 -14.03 -6.42
CA MET A 1 -16.98 -12.96 -6.47
C MET A 1 -15.77 -13.46 -5.70
N ILE A 2 -14.55 -13.20 -6.16
CA ILE A 2 -13.34 -13.63 -5.45
C ILE A 2 -13.18 -12.73 -4.21
N ASP A 3 -12.95 -13.32 -3.03
CA ASP A 3 -12.64 -12.57 -1.81
C ASP A 3 -11.28 -11.88 -1.97
N VAL A 4 -11.28 -10.56 -2.15
CA VAL A 4 -10.06 -9.75 -2.20
C VAL A 4 -9.74 -9.22 -0.81
N TRP A 5 -8.53 -9.50 -0.33
CA TRP A 5 -8.01 -8.97 0.93
C TRP A 5 -6.91 -7.95 0.66
N ALA A 6 -7.01 -6.78 1.29
CA ALA A 6 -5.94 -5.80 1.28
C ALA A 6 -4.80 -6.23 2.22
N ALA A 7 -3.57 -5.93 1.85
CA ALA A 7 -2.36 -6.32 2.55
C ALA A 7 -1.39 -5.15 2.61
N VAL A 8 -1.19 -4.61 3.81
CA VAL A 8 -0.41 -3.40 4.06
C VAL A 8 0.86 -3.75 4.84
N PRO A 9 2.03 -3.79 4.21
CA PRO A 9 3.29 -3.97 4.91
C PRO A 9 3.71 -2.67 5.59
N VAL A 10 3.95 -2.71 6.90
CA VAL A 10 4.33 -1.54 7.70
C VAL A 10 5.58 -1.86 8.53
N LYS A 11 6.68 -1.20 8.19
CA LYS A 11 7.91 -1.21 8.97
C LYS A 11 7.75 -0.39 10.25
N ALA A 12 8.66 -0.59 11.21
CA ALA A 12 8.75 0.25 12.39
C ALA A 12 8.80 1.74 12.02
N PHE A 13 8.07 2.56 12.77
CA PHE A 13 8.08 4.01 12.54
C PHE A 13 9.41 4.64 12.94
N THR A 14 10.11 4.06 13.91
CA THR A 14 11.47 4.46 14.24
C THR A 14 12.38 4.35 13.01
N GLY A 15 12.95 5.48 12.60
CA GLY A 15 13.77 5.57 11.39
C GLY A 15 12.99 5.61 10.07
N ALA A 16 11.66 5.67 10.11
CA ALA A 16 10.83 5.82 8.92
C ALA A 16 11.13 7.12 8.18
N LYS A 17 10.81 7.10 6.88
CA LYS A 17 10.95 8.23 5.95
C LYS A 17 12.33 8.89 6.03
N SER A 18 13.39 8.11 6.25
CA SER A 18 14.76 8.63 6.42
C SER A 18 15.24 9.56 5.30
N ARG A 19 14.73 9.34 4.08
CA ARG A 19 14.94 10.20 2.90
C ARG A 19 14.38 11.63 3.05
N THR A 20 13.49 11.90 4.01
CA THR A 20 12.96 13.24 4.35
C THR A 20 13.68 13.92 5.52
N SER A 21 14.77 13.34 6.03
CA SER A 21 15.54 13.87 7.18
C SER A 21 16.13 15.26 7.00
N SER A 22 16.26 15.75 5.76
CA SER A 22 16.70 17.12 5.47
C SER A 22 15.66 18.19 5.76
N VAL A 23 14.39 17.80 5.93
CA VAL A 23 13.26 18.75 6.13
C VAL A 23 12.37 18.40 7.33
N LEU A 24 12.50 17.22 7.93
CA LEU A 24 11.71 16.78 9.07
C LEU A 24 12.59 16.17 10.17
N THR A 25 12.30 16.51 11.44
CA THR A 25 12.93 15.87 12.61
C THR A 25 12.54 14.39 12.73
N PRO A 26 13.29 13.56 13.46
CA PRO A 26 12.91 12.16 13.70
C PRO A 26 11.47 11.98 14.18
N GLU A 27 11.04 12.80 15.15
CA GLU A 27 9.70 12.75 15.72
C GLU A 27 8.63 13.14 14.69
N GLN A 28 8.90 14.16 13.87
CA GLN A 28 7.99 14.56 12.80
C GLN A 28 7.83 13.45 11.75
N ARG A 29 8.90 12.70 11.45
CA ARG A 29 8.84 11.58 10.48
C ARG A 29 8.03 10.40 11.01
N GLU A 30 8.15 10.09 12.29
CA GLU A 30 7.34 9.06 12.95
C GLU A 30 5.85 9.42 12.92
N ILE A 31 5.52 10.65 13.33
CA ILE A 31 4.14 11.15 13.32
C ILE A 31 3.59 11.20 11.89
N LEU A 32 4.40 11.59 10.92
CA LEU A 32 4.03 11.59 9.51
C LEU A 32 3.73 10.18 8.99
N ALA A 33 4.59 9.20 9.28
CA ALA A 33 4.37 7.81 8.88
C ALA A 33 3.07 7.25 9.47
N ALA A 34 2.78 7.52 10.74
CA ALA A 34 1.54 7.13 11.38
C ALA A 34 0.31 7.81 10.75
N ALA A 35 0.39 9.12 10.44
CA ALA A 35 -0.71 9.86 9.82
C ALA A 35 -1.02 9.34 8.41
N MET A 36 0.00 9.04 7.60
CA MET A 36 -0.17 8.46 6.27
C MET A 36 -0.79 7.07 6.34
N LEU A 37 -0.30 6.20 7.25
CA LEU A 37 -0.88 4.89 7.45
C LEU A 37 -2.36 4.99 7.84
N GLU A 38 -2.70 5.93 8.73
CA GLU A 38 -4.08 6.14 9.16
C GLU A 38 -4.99 6.58 8.02
N ASP A 39 -4.51 7.43 7.10
CA ASP A 39 -5.23 7.80 5.88
C ASP A 39 -5.45 6.58 4.95
N VAL A 40 -4.43 5.74 4.77
CA VAL A 40 -4.53 4.49 3.97
C VAL A 40 -5.53 3.52 4.60
N LEU A 41 -5.43 3.27 5.91
CA LEU A 41 -6.35 2.37 6.61
C LEU A 41 -7.80 2.87 6.57
N ALA A 42 -8.00 4.19 6.65
CA ALA A 42 -9.34 4.77 6.49
C ALA A 42 -9.91 4.51 5.09
N ALA A 43 -9.10 4.67 4.05
CA ALA A 43 -9.53 4.39 2.68
C ALA A 43 -9.86 2.90 2.48
N LEU A 44 -9.04 2.00 3.00
CA LEU A 44 -9.27 0.56 2.95
C LEU A 44 -10.52 0.15 3.72
N ALA A 45 -10.71 0.66 4.94
CA ALA A 45 -11.89 0.35 5.76
C ALA A 45 -13.19 0.92 5.17
N GLY A 46 -13.09 1.98 4.37
CA GLY A 46 -14.24 2.54 3.64
C GLY A 46 -14.55 1.86 2.30
N SER A 47 -13.71 0.94 1.83
CA SER A 47 -13.98 0.15 0.61
C SER A 47 -15.18 -0.77 0.82
N THR A 48 -16.02 -0.88 -0.21
CA THR A 48 -17.21 -1.75 -0.19
C THR A 48 -16.97 -3.11 -0.82
N LEU A 49 -15.85 -3.28 -1.54
CA LEU A 49 -15.54 -4.50 -2.29
C LEU A 49 -14.47 -5.37 -1.63
N LEU A 50 -13.76 -4.87 -0.62
CA LEU A 50 -12.79 -5.67 0.14
C LEU A 50 -13.49 -6.65 1.08
N ALA A 51 -12.98 -7.88 1.12
CA ALA A 51 -13.37 -8.90 2.09
C ALA A 51 -12.70 -8.72 3.46
N GLY A 52 -11.58 -7.98 3.51
CA GLY A 52 -10.87 -7.67 4.74
C GLY A 52 -9.50 -7.02 4.51
N ILE A 53 -8.84 -6.69 5.61
CA ILE A 53 -7.55 -6.00 5.62
C ILE A 53 -6.57 -6.76 6.51
N LEU A 54 -5.37 -7.02 5.99
CA LEU A 54 -4.21 -7.48 6.73
C LEU A 54 -3.19 -6.35 6.84
N VAL A 55 -2.64 -6.14 8.03
CA VAL A 55 -1.49 -5.26 8.25
C VAL A 55 -0.34 -6.11 8.75
N ASN A 56 0.78 -6.09 8.03
CA ASN A 56 1.97 -6.79 8.44
C ASN A 56 2.91 -5.85 9.19
N THR A 57 3.09 -6.06 10.50
CA THR A 57 3.96 -5.20 11.31
C THR A 57 4.34 -5.83 12.64
N VAL A 58 5.48 -5.41 13.18
CA VAL A 58 5.88 -5.62 14.59
C VAL A 58 5.87 -4.33 15.40
N ASP A 59 5.49 -3.20 14.77
CA ASP A 59 5.42 -1.90 15.42
C ASP A 59 4.13 -1.78 16.22
N PRO A 60 4.20 -1.47 17.54
CA PRO A 60 3.01 -1.43 18.39
C PRO A 60 2.06 -0.30 18.01
N VAL A 61 2.56 0.84 17.48
CA VAL A 61 1.72 1.95 17.06
C VAL A 61 0.97 1.58 15.78
N ALA A 62 1.67 0.98 14.81
CA ALA A 62 1.05 0.48 13.58
C ALA A 62 0.03 -0.64 13.85
N ALA A 63 0.33 -1.56 14.77
CA ALA A 63 -0.59 -2.63 15.15
C ALA A 63 -1.87 -2.07 15.81
N ASN A 64 -1.73 -1.10 16.71
CA ASN A 64 -2.87 -0.42 17.33
C ASN A 64 -3.71 0.33 16.29
N LEU A 65 -3.05 1.02 15.34
CA LEU A 65 -3.71 1.65 14.20
C LEU A 65 -4.52 0.61 13.40
N ALA A 66 -3.91 -0.49 13.00
CA ALA A 66 -4.57 -1.56 12.24
C ALA A 66 -5.87 -2.04 12.92
N VAL A 67 -5.80 -2.33 14.23
CA VAL A 67 -6.96 -2.81 14.99
C VAL A 67 -8.10 -1.79 15.02
N ARG A 68 -7.80 -0.49 15.15
CA ARG A 68 -8.83 0.57 15.14
C ARG A 68 -9.62 0.64 13.84
N TYR A 69 -9.03 0.18 12.74
CA TYR A 69 -9.66 0.16 11.42
C TYR A 69 -10.17 -1.24 11.02
N GLY A 70 -10.26 -2.17 11.99
CA GLY A 70 -10.76 -3.53 11.74
C GLY A 70 -9.80 -4.44 10.97
N ALA A 71 -8.53 -4.04 10.83
CA ALA A 71 -7.53 -4.86 10.16
C ALA A 71 -6.95 -5.92 11.09
N ARG A 72 -6.63 -7.09 10.53
CA ARG A 72 -5.94 -8.17 11.22
C ARG A 72 -4.43 -7.96 11.13
N VAL A 73 -3.76 -7.96 12.29
CA VAL A 73 -2.30 -7.85 12.37
C VAL A 73 -1.66 -9.21 12.06
N VAL A 74 -0.65 -9.21 11.20
CA VAL A 74 0.18 -10.37 10.84
C VAL A 74 1.64 -10.03 11.10
N THR A 75 2.41 -10.97 11.64
CA THR A 75 3.84 -10.77 11.92
C THR A 75 4.75 -11.62 11.04
N GLU A 76 4.19 -12.60 10.31
CA GLU A 76 4.95 -13.47 9.41
C GLU A 76 5.69 -12.66 8.34
N GLY A 77 7.02 -12.82 8.24
CA GLY A 77 7.84 -12.12 7.26
C GLY A 77 8.03 -10.61 7.52
N ALA A 78 7.57 -10.07 8.66
CA ALA A 78 7.63 -8.63 8.94
C ALA A 78 9.05 -8.05 9.01
N LEU A 79 10.04 -8.89 9.32
CA LEU A 79 11.45 -8.51 9.39
C LEU A 79 12.23 -8.83 8.10
N ASP A 80 11.58 -9.44 7.11
CA ASP A 80 12.21 -9.93 5.86
C ASP A 80 12.12 -8.89 4.73
N GLY A 81 11.98 -7.61 5.08
CA GLY A 81 11.74 -6.51 4.15
C GLY A 81 10.33 -6.50 3.56
N HIS A 82 10.09 -5.57 2.61
CA HIS A 82 8.74 -5.34 2.06
C HIS A 82 8.19 -6.59 1.35
N THR A 83 8.98 -7.19 0.46
CA THR A 83 8.60 -8.42 -0.25
C THR A 83 8.34 -9.59 0.70
N GLY A 84 9.12 -9.72 1.77
CA GLY A 84 8.93 -10.74 2.80
C GLY A 84 7.61 -10.58 3.56
N ALA A 85 7.29 -9.35 3.97
CA ALA A 85 6.04 -9.00 4.65
C ALA A 85 4.81 -9.28 3.78
N VAL A 86 4.85 -8.90 2.50
CA VAL A 86 3.78 -9.21 1.53
C VAL A 86 3.62 -10.72 1.36
N ASN A 87 4.72 -11.45 1.17
CA ASN A 87 4.67 -12.90 1.04
C ASN A 87 4.15 -13.59 2.30
N GLY A 88 4.45 -13.09 3.49
CA GLY A 88 3.89 -13.59 4.75
C GLY A 88 2.36 -13.48 4.77
N MET A 89 1.81 -12.31 4.44
CA MET A 89 0.35 -12.15 4.32
C MET A 89 -0.25 -13.03 3.21
N ALA A 90 0.44 -13.18 2.08
CA ALA A 90 0.01 -14.07 1.00
C ALA A 90 -0.07 -15.53 1.46
N ARG A 91 0.88 -16.02 2.29
CA ARG A 91 0.85 -17.37 2.86
C ARG A 91 -0.31 -17.56 3.82
N VAL A 92 -0.59 -16.57 4.68
CA VAL A 92 -1.76 -16.58 5.56
C VAL A 92 -3.05 -16.72 4.76
N LEU A 93 -3.25 -15.89 3.73
CA LEU A 93 -4.44 -15.96 2.88
C LEU A 93 -4.55 -17.29 2.12
N ALA A 94 -3.43 -17.80 1.59
CA ALA A 94 -3.41 -19.08 0.89
C ALA A 94 -3.77 -20.25 1.81
N ALA A 95 -3.27 -20.25 3.05
CA ALA A 95 -3.60 -21.27 4.05
C ALA A 95 -5.09 -21.24 4.45
N GLU A 96 -5.73 -20.08 4.37
CA GLU A 96 -7.17 -19.89 4.63
C GLU A 96 -8.05 -20.13 3.38
N GLY A 97 -7.45 -20.50 2.25
CA GLY A 97 -8.18 -20.69 0.99
C GLY A 97 -8.75 -19.39 0.40
N LYS A 98 -8.20 -18.23 0.77
CA LYS A 98 -8.64 -16.92 0.26
C LYS A 98 -8.10 -16.65 -1.15
N GLY A 99 -8.93 -16.04 -1.98
CA GLY A 99 -8.79 -16.09 -3.43
C GLY A 99 -8.00 -14.95 -4.08
N ALA A 100 -7.73 -13.86 -3.37
CA ALA A 100 -6.94 -12.75 -3.91
C ALA A 100 -6.29 -11.88 -2.83
N LEU A 101 -5.15 -11.30 -3.19
CA LEU A 101 -4.33 -10.40 -2.37
C LEU A 101 -4.15 -9.07 -3.11
N LEU A 102 -4.53 -7.96 -2.49
CA LEU A 102 -4.24 -6.60 -2.92
C LEU A 102 -3.16 -5.99 -2.03
N THR A 103 -1.95 -5.80 -2.54
CA THR A 103 -0.87 -5.13 -1.80
C THR A 103 -1.05 -3.62 -1.89
N VAL A 104 -1.00 -2.92 -0.76
CA VAL A 104 -1.12 -1.44 -0.71
C VAL A 104 -0.07 -0.90 0.28
N PRO A 105 0.77 0.07 -0.09
CA PRO A 105 1.77 0.64 0.81
C PRO A 105 1.11 1.60 1.81
N GLY A 106 1.76 1.82 2.94
CA GLY A 106 1.24 2.65 4.04
C GLY A 106 1.47 4.15 3.87
N ASP A 107 1.98 4.61 2.73
CA ASP A 107 2.52 5.96 2.52
C ASP A 107 1.99 6.63 1.24
N ILE A 108 0.80 6.21 0.81
CA ILE A 108 0.04 6.82 -0.30
C ILE A 108 -1.17 7.59 0.25
N PRO A 109 -0.99 8.65 1.06
CA PRO A 109 -2.06 9.30 1.83
C PRO A 109 -3.19 9.93 1.01
N ARG A 110 -3.07 9.97 -0.33
CA ARG A 110 -4.13 10.43 -1.23
C ARG A 110 -5.11 9.34 -1.64
N VAL A 111 -4.84 8.08 -1.30
CA VAL A 111 -5.70 6.96 -1.65
C VAL A 111 -7.13 7.17 -1.15
N THR A 112 -8.10 6.81 -1.98
CA THR A 112 -9.52 6.87 -1.62
C THR A 112 -10.16 5.49 -1.67
N SER A 113 -11.24 5.29 -0.92
CA SER A 113 -12.03 4.05 -0.97
C SER A 113 -12.55 3.74 -2.38
N ALA A 114 -12.90 4.77 -3.16
CA ALA A 114 -13.33 4.63 -4.54
C ALA A 114 -12.20 4.13 -5.46
N GLU A 115 -10.95 4.58 -5.24
CA GLU A 115 -9.80 4.06 -5.96
C GLU A 115 -9.49 2.61 -5.58
N ILE A 116 -9.62 2.25 -4.30
CA ILE A 116 -9.50 0.85 -3.86
C ILE A 116 -10.56 -0.02 -4.54
N ASP A 117 -11.83 0.40 -4.51
CA ASP A 117 -12.92 -0.31 -5.18
C ASP A 117 -12.67 -0.43 -6.69
N ALA A 118 -12.10 0.59 -7.33
CA ALA A 118 -11.73 0.53 -8.75
C ALA A 118 -10.66 -0.53 -9.06
N VAL A 119 -9.65 -0.70 -8.20
CA VAL A 119 -8.64 -1.78 -8.33
C VAL A 119 -9.26 -3.16 -8.12
N VAL A 120 -10.14 -3.29 -7.11
CA VAL A 120 -10.84 -4.56 -6.87
C VAL A 120 -11.75 -4.92 -8.05
N ALA A 121 -12.46 -3.94 -8.61
CA ALA A 121 -13.35 -4.11 -9.75
C ALA A 121 -12.62 -4.44 -11.07
N SER A 122 -11.35 -4.08 -11.21
CA SER A 122 -10.54 -4.47 -12.37
C SER A 122 -10.01 -5.91 -12.30
N CYS A 123 -10.27 -6.63 -11.20
CA CYS A 123 -9.92 -8.04 -11.07
C CYS A 123 -10.69 -8.88 -12.09
N LEU A 124 -9.96 -9.45 -13.05
CA LEU A 124 -10.51 -10.41 -14.00
C LEU A 124 -10.64 -11.81 -13.38
N SER A 125 -11.15 -12.77 -14.16
CA SER A 125 -11.19 -14.19 -13.78
C SER A 125 -9.78 -14.71 -13.49
N ALA A 126 -9.61 -15.42 -12.38
CA ALA A 126 -8.33 -16.01 -12.00
C ALA A 126 -7.86 -17.07 -13.04
N PRO A 127 -6.54 -17.18 -13.32
CA PRO A 127 -5.48 -16.36 -12.75
C PRO A 127 -5.43 -14.95 -13.35
N SER A 128 -5.30 -13.93 -12.51
CA SER A 128 -5.24 -12.53 -12.94
C SER A 128 -4.21 -11.72 -12.15
N PHE A 129 -3.78 -10.62 -12.77
CA PHE A 129 -2.82 -9.68 -12.23
C PHE A 129 -3.24 -8.25 -12.59
N THR A 130 -3.49 -7.41 -11.58
CA THR A 130 -3.68 -5.97 -11.76
C THR A 130 -2.55 -5.22 -11.08
N ILE A 131 -2.11 -4.12 -11.68
CA ILE A 131 -1.07 -3.25 -11.12
C ILE A 131 -1.44 -1.78 -11.27
N VAL A 132 -1.18 -1.01 -10.22
CA VAL A 132 -1.22 0.45 -10.22
C VAL A 132 0.22 0.95 -10.06
N PRO A 133 0.79 1.63 -11.07
CA PRO A 133 2.14 2.16 -10.99
C PRO A 133 2.21 3.35 -10.02
N ALA A 134 3.41 3.59 -9.49
CA ALA A 134 3.76 4.89 -8.94
C ALA A 134 3.73 5.95 -10.06
N HIS A 135 3.67 7.22 -9.69
CA HIS A 135 3.52 8.34 -10.62
C HIS A 135 4.66 8.45 -11.65
N ASP A 136 5.85 7.93 -11.32
CA ASP A 136 7.06 7.91 -12.15
C ASP A 136 7.26 6.59 -12.91
N GLU A 137 6.36 5.62 -12.74
CA GLU A 137 6.45 4.26 -13.29
C GLU A 137 7.69 3.45 -12.87
N LEU A 138 8.42 3.88 -11.84
CA LEU A 138 9.53 3.09 -11.28
C LEU A 138 8.98 2.12 -10.21
N GLY A 139 8.07 2.59 -9.38
CA GLY A 139 7.42 1.80 -8.33
C GLY A 139 6.09 1.14 -8.73
N SER A 140 5.66 0.16 -7.92
CA SER A 140 4.31 -0.42 -7.97
C SER A 140 3.57 -0.08 -6.67
N ASN A 141 2.62 0.86 -6.71
CA ASN A 141 1.90 1.31 -5.52
C ASN A 141 0.66 0.47 -5.19
N ALA A 142 0.16 -0.33 -6.12
CA ALA A 142 -0.75 -1.42 -5.75
C ALA A 142 -0.61 -2.60 -6.70
N VAL A 143 -0.73 -3.81 -6.17
CA VAL A 143 -0.67 -5.04 -6.95
C VAL A 143 -1.75 -5.98 -6.46
N LEU A 144 -2.62 -6.43 -7.36
CA LEU A 144 -3.65 -7.43 -7.09
C LEU A 144 -3.30 -8.74 -7.78
N CYS A 145 -3.13 -9.80 -6.99
CA CYS A 145 -2.93 -11.16 -7.46
C CYS A 145 -4.13 -12.02 -7.09
N ALA A 146 -4.72 -12.71 -8.08
CA ALA A 146 -5.71 -13.75 -7.84
C ALA A 146 -5.27 -15.03 -8.59
N PRO A 147 -4.96 -16.14 -7.89
CA PRO A 147 -4.71 -16.26 -6.44
C PRO A 147 -3.49 -15.45 -5.96
N PRO A 148 -3.25 -15.32 -4.64
CA PRO A 148 -2.16 -14.51 -4.08
C PRO A 148 -0.76 -14.76 -4.65
N PHE A 149 -0.47 -15.98 -5.10
CA PHE A 149 0.82 -16.39 -5.67
C PHE A 149 0.81 -16.57 -7.20
N SER A 150 -0.17 -15.99 -7.90
CA SER A 150 -0.26 -16.08 -9.37
C SER A 150 0.98 -15.51 -10.07
N VAL A 151 1.55 -14.44 -9.51
CA VAL A 151 2.76 -13.77 -10.00
C VAL A 151 3.77 -13.62 -8.85
N PRO A 152 5.05 -13.95 -9.04
CA PRO A 152 6.06 -13.69 -8.02
C PRO A 152 6.26 -12.18 -7.85
N LEU A 153 6.04 -11.69 -6.63
CA LEU A 153 6.17 -10.27 -6.31
C LEU A 153 7.59 -9.94 -5.83
N ARG A 154 8.11 -8.80 -6.29
CA ARG A 154 9.39 -8.23 -5.89
C ARG A 154 9.27 -6.71 -5.85
N PHE A 155 9.18 -6.17 -4.65
CA PHE A 155 9.12 -4.72 -4.42
C PHE A 155 10.51 -4.10 -4.27
N GLY A 156 10.59 -2.81 -4.60
CA GLY A 156 11.80 -1.99 -4.60
C GLY A 156 11.67 -0.83 -5.59
N ASP A 157 12.73 -0.02 -5.69
CA ASP A 157 12.79 1.25 -6.44
C ASP A 157 12.56 1.11 -7.95
N ASP A 158 12.57 -0.10 -8.53
CA ASP A 158 12.26 -0.38 -9.94
C ASP A 158 11.44 -1.67 -10.06
N SER A 159 10.24 -1.67 -9.47
CA SER A 159 9.40 -2.87 -9.35
C SER A 159 8.34 -2.98 -10.45
N TYR A 160 7.97 -1.87 -11.10
CA TYR A 160 6.86 -1.86 -12.05
C TYR A 160 7.09 -2.75 -13.27
N PHE A 161 8.12 -2.48 -14.08
CA PHE A 161 8.42 -3.28 -15.27
C PHE A 161 8.75 -4.74 -14.94
N PRO A 162 9.54 -5.05 -13.89
CA PRO A 162 9.77 -6.42 -13.48
C PRO A 162 8.49 -7.19 -13.13
N HIS A 163 7.51 -6.54 -12.48
CA HIS A 163 6.21 -7.17 -12.22
C HIS A 163 5.43 -7.46 -13.52
N LEU A 164 5.42 -6.54 -14.49
CA LEU A 164 4.78 -6.78 -15.79
C LEU A 164 5.42 -7.96 -16.52
N MET A 165 6.75 -8.04 -16.52
CA MET A 165 7.49 -9.16 -17.12
C MET A 165 7.19 -10.48 -16.40
N ALA A 166 7.15 -10.48 -15.07
CA ALA A 166 6.86 -11.66 -14.27
C ALA A 166 5.44 -12.20 -14.54
N ALA A 167 4.44 -11.32 -14.66
CA ALA A 167 3.07 -11.69 -15.01
C ALA A 167 2.98 -12.33 -16.41
N ARG A 168 3.59 -11.69 -17.42
CA ARG A 168 3.62 -12.22 -18.79
C ARG A 168 4.36 -13.55 -18.89
N ALA A 169 5.43 -13.74 -18.13
CA ALA A 169 6.14 -15.02 -18.03
C ALA A 169 5.28 -16.15 -17.43
N LYS A 170 4.18 -15.81 -16.73
CA LYS A 170 3.16 -16.76 -16.24
C LYS A 170 1.95 -16.89 -17.17
N GLY A 171 1.99 -16.26 -18.35
CA GLY A 171 0.88 -16.26 -19.30
C GLY A 171 -0.30 -15.37 -18.88
N ILE A 172 -0.08 -14.43 -17.95
CA ILE A 172 -1.10 -13.50 -17.45
C ILE A 172 -0.82 -12.13 -18.07
N GLU A 173 -1.75 -11.58 -18.86
CA GLU A 173 -1.63 -10.20 -19.33
C GLU A 173 -1.99 -9.23 -18.19
N PRO A 174 -1.08 -8.32 -17.80
CA PRO A 174 -1.35 -7.36 -16.73
C PRO A 174 -2.48 -6.40 -17.06
N THR A 175 -3.42 -6.24 -16.13
CA THR A 175 -4.36 -5.11 -16.16
C THR A 175 -3.71 -3.92 -15.47
N ILE A 176 -3.43 -2.86 -16.23
CA ILE A 176 -2.79 -1.64 -15.72
C ILE A 176 -3.87 -0.60 -15.43
N VAL A 177 -3.96 -0.15 -14.18
CA VAL A 177 -4.92 0.87 -13.76
C VAL A 177 -4.13 2.08 -13.27
N ARG A 178 -4.48 3.29 -13.73
CA ARG A 178 -3.80 4.52 -13.31
C ARG A 178 -4.72 5.33 -12.40
N LEU A 179 -4.37 5.38 -11.11
CA LEU A 179 -5.16 6.03 -10.07
C LEU A 179 -4.27 7.04 -9.35
N PRO A 180 -4.50 8.35 -9.52
CA PRO A 180 -3.56 9.38 -9.08
C PRO A 180 -3.42 9.49 -7.55
N GLY A 181 -4.41 9.03 -6.76
CA GLY A 181 -4.28 8.95 -5.31
C GLY A 181 -3.39 7.80 -4.87
N ILE A 182 -3.55 6.61 -5.47
CA ILE A 182 -2.67 5.46 -5.21
C ILE A 182 -1.27 5.68 -5.77
N GLY A 183 -1.15 6.33 -6.94
CA GLY A 183 0.13 6.54 -7.61
C GLY A 183 1.06 7.56 -6.94
N LEU A 184 0.61 8.29 -5.92
CA LEU A 184 1.44 9.26 -5.19
C LEU A 184 1.78 8.78 -3.78
N ASP A 185 2.92 8.10 -3.68
CA ASP A 185 3.63 7.83 -2.45
C ASP A 185 4.51 9.03 -2.03
N ILE A 186 4.82 9.13 -0.75
CA ILE A 186 5.67 10.20 -0.21
C ILE A 186 6.94 9.59 0.39
N ASP A 187 8.06 9.67 -0.34
CA ASP A 187 9.34 9.13 0.14
C ASP A 187 10.44 10.20 0.25
N HIS A 188 10.39 11.23 -0.58
CA HIS A 188 11.37 12.29 -0.69
C HIS A 188 10.78 13.67 -0.32
N PRO A 189 11.63 14.66 0.01
CA PRO A 189 11.19 16.03 0.27
C PRO A 189 10.43 16.67 -0.90
N VAL A 190 10.72 16.26 -2.14
CA VAL A 190 9.99 16.75 -3.33
C VAL A 190 8.55 16.25 -3.34
N ASP A 191 8.30 15.02 -2.89
CA ASP A 191 6.97 14.41 -2.82
C ASP A 191 6.11 15.12 -1.77
N LEU A 192 6.69 15.52 -0.64
CA LEU A 192 5.99 16.35 0.36
C LEU A 192 5.48 17.65 -0.25
N ARG A 193 6.32 18.35 -1.01
CA ARG A 193 5.93 19.61 -1.67
C ARG A 193 4.88 19.37 -2.74
N ALA A 194 5.04 18.33 -3.56
CA ALA A 194 4.06 17.96 -4.57
C ALA A 194 2.71 17.56 -3.94
N PHE A 195 2.76 16.87 -2.80
CA PHE A 195 1.59 16.47 -2.03
C PHE A 195 0.81 17.69 -1.50
N VAL A 196 1.50 18.67 -0.92
CA VAL A 196 0.86 19.89 -0.39
C VAL A 196 0.38 20.80 -1.53
N ALA A 197 1.23 21.06 -2.54
CA ALA A 197 0.90 21.94 -3.66
C ALA A 197 -0.27 21.42 -4.48
N GLY A 198 -0.33 20.10 -4.71
CA GLY A 198 -1.42 19.48 -5.46
C GLY A 198 -2.72 19.30 -4.69
N ARG A 199 -2.83 19.79 -3.44
CA ARG A 199 -3.95 19.68 -2.48
C ARG A 199 -4.88 18.46 -2.71
N PRO A 200 -4.80 17.41 -1.87
CA PRO A 200 -5.72 16.28 -1.92
C PRO A 200 -7.19 16.70 -2.09
N ARG A 201 -7.92 16.03 -2.97
CA ARG A 201 -9.35 16.30 -3.23
C ARG A 201 -10.22 16.10 -1.99
N MET A 202 -9.79 15.20 -1.11
CA MET A 202 -10.39 14.92 0.18
C MET A 202 -9.43 15.38 1.28
N PRO A 203 -9.93 15.92 2.42
CA PRO A 203 -9.07 16.21 3.56
C PRO A 203 -8.36 14.94 4.05
N THR A 204 -7.06 15.05 4.34
CA THR A 204 -6.25 13.95 4.88
C THR A 204 -5.59 14.39 6.18
N ARG A 205 -5.35 13.44 7.09
CA ARG A 205 -4.60 13.69 8.33
C ARG A 205 -3.19 14.15 8.01
N THR A 206 -2.61 13.57 6.96
CA THR A 206 -1.30 13.92 6.45
C THR A 206 -1.21 15.38 6.03
N LEU A 207 -2.19 15.90 5.28
CA LEU A 207 -2.19 17.31 4.87
C LEU A 207 -2.30 18.24 6.07
N ALA A 208 -3.24 17.99 6.98
CA ALA A 208 -3.41 18.79 8.18
C ALA A 208 -2.16 18.78 9.07
N LEU A 209 -1.44 17.65 9.12
CA LEU A 209 -0.18 17.53 9.84
C LEU A 209 0.94 18.33 9.18
N LEU A 210 1.08 18.24 7.85
CA LEU A 210 2.10 18.97 7.11
C LEU A 210 1.90 20.49 7.19
N GLU A 211 0.65 20.96 7.12
CA GLU A 211 0.32 22.38 7.35
C GLU A 211 0.76 22.83 8.76
N ARG A 212 0.62 21.97 9.78
CA ARG A 212 1.13 22.25 11.15
C ARG A 212 2.65 22.23 11.26
N PHE A 213 3.33 21.49 10.39
CA PHE A 213 4.79 21.50 10.30
C PHE A 213 5.32 22.70 9.49
N GLY A 214 4.44 23.49 8.86
CA GLY A 214 4.81 24.68 8.09
C GLY A 214 5.11 24.41 6.62
N PHE A 215 4.57 23.32 6.05
CA PHE A 215 4.60 23.05 4.61
C PHE A 215 3.45 23.74 3.86
#